data_AF-A0A167NXP4-F1
#
_entry.id   AF-A0A167NXP4-F1
#
_cell.length_a   1.000
_cell.length_b   1.000
_cell.length_c   1.000
_cell.angle_alpha   90.00
_cell.angle_beta   90.00
_cell.angle_gamma   90.00
#
_symmetry.space_group_name_H-M   'P 1'
#
loop_
_entity.id
_entity.type
_entity.pdbx_description
1 polymer ?
#
loop_
_entity_poly.entity_id
_entity_poly.type
_entity_poly.pdbx_seq_one_letter_code
_entity_poly.pdbx_strand_id
1 'polypeptide(L)'
;MHNLFLATVKRIVQIWKELEYFDNQALLAMQDLANGVVVPPDYARINKKIADGFSFMKDDEWKSWCLIYSPFVLKRILPVKHLSNWIAHAHLQSFCKGFEKLYKEFPVTPNMHLHLHLGECINDFGPISVTIQ
;
A
#
# COMPACT_ATOMS: atom_id res chain seq x y z
N MET A 1 7.19 -8.94 -8.88
CA MET A 1 7.22 -7.46 -8.81
C MET A 1 7.69 -6.91 -7.45
N HIS A 2 8.92 -7.13 -7.00
CA HIS A 2 9.23 -6.95 -5.56
C HIS A 2 9.64 -5.55 -5.07
N ASN A 3 9.92 -4.55 -5.94
CA ASN A 3 10.42 -3.24 -5.44
C ASN A 3 9.58 -2.01 -5.81
N LEU A 4 8.75 -2.05 -6.86
CA LEU A 4 8.13 -0.83 -7.38
C LEU A 4 7.01 -0.30 -6.47
N PHE A 5 6.00 -1.13 -6.17
CA PHE A 5 4.92 -0.75 -5.24
C PHE A 5 5.46 -0.37 -3.87
N LEU A 6 6.49 -1.08 -3.40
CA LEU A 6 7.11 -0.80 -2.12
C LEU A 6 7.85 0.54 -2.11
N ALA A 7 8.58 0.85 -3.19
CA ALA A 7 9.22 2.15 -3.37
C ALA A 7 8.18 3.27 -3.44
N THR A 8 7.03 3.06 -4.12
CA THR A 8 5.92 4.01 -4.15
C THR A 8 5.36 4.26 -2.75
N VAL A 9 5.10 3.20 -1.97
CA VAL A 9 4.64 3.31 -0.57
C VAL A 9 5.61 4.13 0.27
N LYS A 10 6.91 3.80 0.22
CA LYS A 10 7.96 4.53 0.95
C LYS A 10 7.99 6.01 0.56
N ARG A 11 7.89 6.29 -0.75
CA ARG A 11 7.90 7.67 -1.28
C ARG A 11 6.66 8.46 -0.86
N ILE A 12 5.46 7.87 -0.88
CA ILE A 12 4.23 8.55 -0.46
C ILE A 12 4.30 8.92 1.02
N VAL A 13 4.72 7.99 1.88
CA VAL A 13 4.89 8.27 3.32
C VAL A 13 5.92 9.39 3.54
N GLN A 14 7.01 9.39 2.78
CA GLN A 14 8.00 10.46 2.85
C GLN A 14 7.43 11.83 2.42
N ILE A 15 6.63 11.87 1.35
CA ILE A 15 5.94 13.10 0.93
C ILE A 15 4.99 13.60 2.01
N TRP A 16 4.24 12.71 2.67
CA TRP A 16 3.36 13.12 3.76
C TRP A 16 4.11 13.69 4.97
N LYS A 17 5.32 13.20 5.25
CA LYS A 17 6.22 13.80 6.26
C LYS A 17 6.70 15.20 5.83
N GLU A 18 7.11 15.35 4.57
CA GLU A 18 7.56 16.64 4.01
C GLU A 18 6.45 17.70 3.97
N LEU A 19 5.19 17.27 3.77
CA LEU A 19 4.01 18.12 3.82
C LEU A 19 3.45 18.31 5.24
N GLU A 20 4.17 17.85 6.26
CA GLU A 20 3.81 17.98 7.68
C GLU A 20 2.43 17.40 8.05
N TYR A 21 1.94 16.39 7.29
CA TYR A 21 0.73 15.66 7.67
C TYR A 21 0.93 14.73 8.88
N PHE A 22 2.18 14.43 9.22
CA PHE A 22 2.55 13.58 10.34
C PHE A 22 3.39 14.37 11.35
N ASP A 23 2.74 15.12 12.23
CA ASP A 23 3.41 15.64 13.43
C ASP A 23 3.65 14.52 14.46
N ASN A 24 4.42 14.81 15.51
CA ASN A 24 4.76 13.83 16.54
C ASN A 24 3.52 13.26 17.26
N GLN A 25 2.48 14.07 17.46
CA GLN A 25 1.26 13.62 18.14
C GLN A 25 0.44 12.69 17.24
N ALA A 26 0.37 12.98 15.94
CA ALA A 26 -0.23 12.14 14.92
C ALA A 26 0.50 10.79 14.84
N LEU A 27 1.83 10.78 14.82
CA LEU A 27 2.61 9.53 14.79
C LEU A 27 2.37 8.65 16.03
N LEU A 28 2.26 9.24 17.22
CA LEU A 28 1.89 8.51 18.44
C LEU A 28 0.48 7.94 18.37
N ALA A 29 -0.51 8.76 17.97
CA ALA A 29 -1.89 8.31 17.80
C ALA A 29 -2.01 7.21 16.73
N MET A 30 -1.23 7.30 15.65
CA MET A 30 -1.14 6.29 14.61
C MET A 30 -0.58 4.97 15.15
N GLN A 31 0.44 5.03 16.01
CA GLN A 31 1.00 3.84 16.66
C GLN A 31 0.01 3.20 17.63
N ASP A 32 -0.76 3.99 18.38
CA ASP A 32 -1.79 3.47 19.29
C ASP A 32 -2.90 2.75 18.52
N LEU A 33 -3.35 3.33 17.39
CA LEU A 33 -4.29 2.65 16.49
C LEU A 33 -3.69 1.35 15.94
N ALA A 34 -2.42 1.37 15.51
CA ALA A 34 -1.73 0.21 14.99
C ALA A 34 -1.60 -0.92 16.02
N ASN A 35 -1.39 -0.60 17.30
CA ASN A 35 -1.28 -1.58 18.38
C ASN A 35 -2.58 -2.40 18.56
N GLY A 36 -3.73 -1.84 18.19
CA GLY A 36 -5.03 -2.53 18.24
C GLY A 36 -5.34 -3.40 17.03
N VAL A 37 -4.48 -3.42 15.99
CA VAL A 37 -4.73 -4.17 14.76
C VAL A 37 -4.40 -5.65 14.95
N VAL A 38 -5.35 -6.52 14.58
CA VAL A 38 -5.12 -7.97 14.48
C VAL A 38 -4.37 -8.26 13.18
N VAL A 39 -3.15 -8.77 13.30
CA VAL A 39 -2.26 -9.05 12.17
C VAL A 39 -2.36 -10.53 11.79
N PRO A 40 -2.68 -10.89 10.54
CA PRO A 40 -2.68 -12.29 10.11
C PRO A 40 -1.25 -12.89 10.14
N PRO A 41 -1.11 -14.24 10.27
CA PRO A 41 0.19 -14.89 10.42
C PRO A 41 1.21 -14.61 9.29
N ASP A 42 0.72 -14.36 8.07
CA ASP A 42 1.55 -14.13 6.88
C ASP A 42 2.11 -12.69 6.77
N TYR A 43 1.84 -11.83 7.76
CA TYR A 43 2.20 -10.43 7.76
C TYR A 43 3.08 -10.07 8.95
N ALA A 44 4.07 -9.22 8.71
CA ALA A 44 4.99 -8.74 9.73
C ALA A 44 4.30 -7.74 10.66
N ARG A 45 4.51 -7.91 11.97
CA ARG A 45 4.02 -6.96 12.98
C ARG A 45 4.92 -5.73 13.03
N ILE A 46 4.33 -4.54 13.14
CA ILE A 46 5.06 -3.27 13.25
C ILE A 46 5.02 -2.82 14.71
N ASN A 47 6.15 -2.87 15.39
CA ASN A 47 6.26 -2.51 16.82
C ASN A 47 7.01 -1.19 16.97
N LYS A 48 6.36 -0.15 17.51
CA LYS A 48 6.92 1.19 17.83
C LYS A 48 7.45 2.02 16.65
N LYS A 49 7.71 1.41 15.49
CA LYS A 49 8.30 2.09 14.33
C LYS A 49 7.43 3.18 13.71
N ILE A 50 6.11 3.17 13.90
CA ILE A 50 5.23 4.23 13.38
C ILE A 50 5.41 5.49 14.21
N ALA A 51 5.41 5.36 15.54
CA ALA A 51 5.70 6.47 16.46
C ALA A 51 7.10 7.05 16.19
N ASP A 52 8.07 6.20 15.85
CA ASP A 52 9.44 6.60 15.49
C ASP A 52 9.56 7.07 14.02
N GLY A 53 8.48 7.55 13.41
CA GLY A 53 8.47 8.16 12.09
C GLY A 53 8.84 7.21 10.94
N PHE A 54 8.47 5.94 11.06
CA PHE A 54 8.73 4.84 10.11
C PHE A 54 10.21 4.45 9.99
N SER A 55 11.01 4.69 11.03
CA SER A 55 12.45 4.40 11.02
C SER A 55 12.74 2.90 10.92
N PHE A 56 13.73 2.55 10.08
CA PHE A 56 14.25 1.19 9.91
C PHE A 56 13.19 0.10 9.67
N MET A 57 12.10 0.44 8.98
CA MET A 57 11.12 -0.54 8.54
C MET A 57 11.67 -1.41 7.42
N LYS A 58 11.55 -2.72 7.59
CA LYS A 58 11.89 -3.76 6.61
C LYS A 58 10.80 -3.91 5.55
N ASP A 59 11.11 -4.58 4.46
CA ASP A 59 10.22 -4.66 3.31
C ASP A 59 8.91 -5.42 3.60
N ASP A 60 8.95 -6.44 4.45
CA ASP A 60 7.78 -7.17 4.95
C ASP A 60 6.90 -6.33 5.89
N GLU A 61 7.51 -5.48 6.72
CA GLU A 61 6.80 -4.50 7.55
C GLU A 61 6.14 -3.43 6.68
N TRP A 62 6.81 -2.92 5.64
CA TRP A 62 6.22 -1.98 4.68
C TRP A 62 5.07 -2.58 3.89
N LYS A 63 5.18 -3.87 3.53
CA LYS A 63 4.08 -4.63 2.93
C LYS A 63 2.88 -4.70 3.88
N SER A 64 3.14 -4.96 5.16
CA SER A 64 2.10 -5.05 6.19
C SER A 64 1.48 -3.69 6.46
N TRP A 65 2.27 -2.63 6.49
CA TRP A 65 1.80 -1.25 6.59
C TRP A 65 0.80 -0.93 5.48
N CYS A 66 1.17 -1.19 4.22
CA CYS A 66 0.32 -0.89 3.08
C CYS A 66 -1.01 -1.66 3.12
N LEU A 67 -0.96 -2.97 3.36
CA LEU A 67 -2.14 -3.83 3.20
C LEU A 67 -3.01 -3.94 4.45
N ILE A 68 -2.44 -3.79 5.64
CA ILE A 68 -3.11 -4.11 6.91
C ILE A 68 -3.30 -2.86 7.76
N TYR A 69 -2.24 -2.12 8.07
CA TYR A 69 -2.33 -1.02 9.05
C TYR A 69 -2.91 0.26 8.47
N SER A 70 -2.36 0.71 7.33
CA SER A 70 -2.62 2.03 6.78
C SER A 70 -4.09 2.33 6.44
N PRO A 71 -4.96 1.38 5.99
CA PRO A 71 -6.37 1.68 5.73
C PRO A 71 -7.12 2.15 6.99
N PHE A 72 -6.73 1.64 8.16
CA PHE A 72 -7.32 2.01 9.45
C PHE A 72 -6.61 3.19 10.08
N VAL A 73 -5.27 3.17 10.06
CA VAL A 73 -4.43 4.17 10.73
C VAL A 73 -4.54 5.55 10.07
N LEU A 74 -4.60 5.62 8.73
CA LEU A 74 -4.59 6.89 8.01
C LEU A 74 -5.96 7.58 7.94
N LYS A 75 -7.04 6.86 8.23
CA LYS A 75 -8.43 7.34 8.04
C LYS A 75 -8.74 8.64 8.77
N ARG A 76 -8.09 8.88 9.92
CA ARG A 76 -8.30 10.06 10.76
C ARG A 76 -7.19 11.11 10.66
N ILE A 77 -6.16 10.83 9.87
CA ILE A 77 -4.95 11.66 9.79
C ILE A 77 -4.90 12.43 8.47
N LEU A 78 -5.22 11.76 7.36
CA LEU A 78 -5.08 12.35 6.04
C LEU A 78 -6.39 13.01 5.57
N PRO A 79 -6.31 14.09 4.77
CA PRO A 79 -7.46 14.60 4.05
C PRO A 79 -8.08 13.52 3.15
N VAL A 80 -9.41 13.56 2.99
CA VAL A 80 -10.20 12.53 2.29
C VAL A 80 -9.62 12.19 0.92
N LYS A 81 -9.20 13.19 0.14
CA LYS A 81 -8.63 12.97 -1.20
C LYS A 81 -7.34 12.13 -1.17
N HIS A 82 -6.43 12.39 -0.22
CA HIS A 82 -5.19 11.64 -0.09
C HIS A 82 -5.45 10.21 0.41
N LEU A 83 -6.40 10.05 1.33
CA LEU A 83 -6.85 8.74 1.80
C LEU A 83 -7.47 7.90 0.67
N SER A 84 -8.34 8.48 -0.15
CA SER A 84 -8.95 7.79 -1.30
C SER A 84 -7.91 7.31 -2.30
N ASN A 85 -6.94 8.16 -2.65
CA ASN A 85 -5.84 7.79 -3.54
C ASN A 85 -4.97 6.67 -2.95
N TRP A 86 -4.73 6.72 -1.64
CA TRP A 86 -3.98 5.67 -0.94
C TRP A 86 -4.71 4.32 -0.95
N ILE A 87 -6.01 4.32 -0.65
CA ILE A 87 -6.84 3.11 -0.66
C ILE A 87 -6.86 2.49 -2.05
N ALA A 88 -6.98 3.30 -3.11
CA ALA A 88 -6.91 2.82 -4.49
C ALA A 88 -5.55 2.13 -4.79
N HIS A 89 -4.44 2.72 -4.34
CA HIS A 89 -3.12 2.11 -4.47
C HIS A 89 -3.01 0.78 -3.72
N ALA A 90 -3.52 0.70 -2.48
CA ALA A 90 -3.50 -0.52 -1.68
C ALA A 90 -4.34 -1.65 -2.31
N HIS A 91 -5.52 -1.33 -2.85
CA HIS A 91 -6.34 -2.29 -3.58
C HIS A 91 -5.66 -2.80 -4.84
N LEU A 92 -5.02 -1.92 -5.60
CA LEU A 92 -4.25 -2.29 -6.78
C LEU A 92 -3.11 -3.25 -6.41
N GLN A 93 -2.36 -2.95 -5.35
CA GLN A 93 -1.28 -3.83 -4.89
C GLN A 93 -1.81 -5.21 -4.45
N SER A 94 -2.98 -5.24 -3.79
CA SER A 94 -3.65 -6.49 -3.41
C SER A 94 -4.07 -7.31 -4.63
N PHE A 95 -4.67 -6.65 -5.64
CA PHE A 95 -5.03 -7.27 -6.91
C PHE A 95 -3.81 -7.89 -7.60
N CYS A 96 -2.71 -7.13 -7.78
CA CYS A 96 -1.50 -7.63 -8.43
C CYS A 96 -0.92 -8.86 -7.69
N LYS A 97 -0.97 -8.89 -6.35
CA LYS A 97 -0.53 -10.06 -5.57
C LYS A 97 -1.44 -11.26 -5.74
N GLY A 98 -2.76 -11.06 -5.76
CA GLY A 98 -3.73 -12.12 -6.05
C GLY A 98 -3.51 -12.68 -7.45
N PHE A 99 -3.30 -11.80 -8.42
CA PHE A 99 -3.00 -12.14 -9.80
C PHE A 99 -1.68 -12.93 -9.94
N GLU A 100 -0.57 -12.47 -9.36
CA GLU A 100 0.70 -13.21 -9.32
C GLU A 100 0.51 -14.61 -8.70
N LYS A 101 -0.32 -14.74 -7.66
CA LYS A 101 -0.58 -16.04 -7.01
C LYS A 101 -1.38 -16.98 -7.91
N LEU A 102 -2.31 -16.46 -8.69
CA LEU A 102 -3.17 -17.25 -9.59
C LEU A 102 -2.46 -17.66 -10.88
N TYR A 103 -1.64 -16.77 -11.45
CA TYR A 103 -1.09 -16.92 -12.80
C TYR A 103 0.44 -17.11 -12.83
N LYS A 104 1.01 -17.74 -11.78
CA LYS A 104 2.45 -17.93 -11.54
C LYS A 104 3.28 -18.42 -12.73
N GLU A 105 2.66 -19.07 -13.71
CA GLU A 105 3.33 -19.65 -14.88
C GLU A 105 3.68 -18.62 -15.97
N PHE A 106 3.15 -17.40 -15.91
CA PHE A 106 3.44 -16.36 -16.89
C PHE A 106 4.23 -15.19 -16.27
N PRO A 107 5.36 -14.77 -16.87
CA PRO A 107 6.08 -13.59 -16.42
C PRO A 107 5.25 -12.34 -16.70
N VAL A 108 4.58 -11.83 -15.67
CA VAL A 108 3.76 -10.62 -15.76
C VAL A 108 4.61 -9.43 -15.34
N THR A 109 4.95 -8.57 -16.29
CA THR A 109 5.64 -7.30 -16.03
C THR A 109 4.62 -6.18 -15.85
N PRO A 110 4.60 -5.48 -14.70
CA PRO A 110 3.66 -4.39 -14.48
C PRO A 110 4.07 -3.19 -15.32
N ASN A 111 3.17 -2.75 -16.22
CA ASN A 111 3.30 -1.47 -16.88
C ASN A 111 2.65 -0.39 -16.00
N MET A 112 3.46 0.52 -15.45
CA MET A 112 2.98 1.64 -14.63
C MET A 112 2.00 2.55 -15.37
N HIS A 113 2.13 2.66 -16.69
CA HIS A 113 1.22 3.44 -17.52
C HIS A 113 -0.17 2.79 -17.59
N LEU A 114 -0.23 1.45 -17.63
CA LEU A 114 -1.48 0.71 -17.63
C LEU A 114 -2.26 0.89 -16.31
N HIS A 115 -1.59 1.21 -15.21
CA HIS A 115 -2.27 1.52 -13.94
C HIS A 115 -3.12 2.80 -14.00
N LEU A 116 -2.75 3.78 -14.82
CA LEU A 116 -3.55 5.00 -15.02
C LEU A 116 -4.84 4.70 -15.79
N HIS A 117 -4.77 3.75 -16.71
CA HIS A 117 -5.89 3.33 -17.54
C HIS A 117 -6.62 2.10 -17.00
N LEU A 118 -6.24 1.56 -15.84
CA LEU A 118 -6.75 0.28 -15.36
C LEU A 118 -8.27 0.27 -15.18
N GLY A 119 -8.82 1.38 -14.68
CA GLY A 119 -10.27 1.55 -14.54
C GLY A 119 -10.98 1.58 -15.89
N GLU A 120 -10.40 2.27 -16.88
CA GLU A 120 -10.91 2.31 -18.27
C GLU A 120 -10.82 0.92 -18.91
N CYS A 121 -9.67 0.25 -18.79
CA CYS A 121 -9.45 -1.08 -19.34
C CYS A 121 -10.41 -2.14 -18.77
N ILE A 122 -10.71 -2.11 -17.47
CA ILE A 122 -11.67 -3.05 -16.86
C ILE A 122 -13.10 -2.79 -17.34
N ASN A 123 -13.47 -1.52 -17.53
CA ASN A 123 -14.80 -1.15 -18.02
C ASN A 123 -14.96 -1.47 -19.52
N ASP A 124 -13.91 -1.26 -20.31
CA ASP A 124 -13.95 -1.44 -21.77
C ASP A 124 -13.78 -2.91 -22.18
N PHE A 125 -12.94 -3.67 -21.49
CA PHE A 125 -12.53 -5.02 -21.89
C PHE A 125 -12.93 -6.13 -20.91
N GLY A 126 -13.57 -5.80 -19.78
CA GLY A 126 -13.86 -6.76 -18.72
C GLY A 126 -12.61 -7.14 -17.91
N PRO A 127 -12.65 -8.20 -17.07
CA PRO A 127 -11.46 -8.66 -16.34
C PRO A 127 -10.34 -8.96 -17.34
N ILE A 128 -9.22 -8.24 -17.18
CA ILE A 128 -8.10 -8.17 -18.12
C ILE A 128 -7.71 -9.57 -18.58
N SER A 129 -8.11 -9.93 -19.80
CA SER A 129 -7.60 -11.13 -20.46
C SER A 129 -6.13 -10.91 -20.74
N VAL A 130 -5.29 -11.80 -20.22
CA VAL A 130 -3.85 -11.81 -20.50
C VAL A 130 -3.66 -11.97 -22.00
N THR A 131 -3.31 -10.89 -22.70
CA THR A 131 -2.81 -11.00 -24.08
C THR A 131 -1.36 -11.45 -24.00
N ILE A 132 -1.14 -12.73 -24.26
CA ILE A 132 0.16 -13.37 -24.38
C ILE A 132 0.83 -12.80 -25.65
N GLN A 133 2.02 -12.19 -25.52
CA GLN A 133 2.96 -11.98 -26.63
C GLN A 133 4.03 -13.04 -26.58
#